data_AF-A0A916BCA9-F1
#
_entry.id   AF-A0A916BCA9-F1
#
_cell.length_a   1.000
_cell.length_b   1.000
_cell.length_c   1.000
_cell.angle_alpha   90.00
_cell.angle_beta   90.00
_cell.angle_gamma   90.00
#
_symmetry.space_group_name_H-M   'P 1'
#
loop_
_entity.id
_entity.type
_entity.pdbx_description
1 polymer ?
#
loop_
_entity_poly.entity_id
_entity_poly.type
_entity_poly.pdbx_seq_one_letter_code
_entity_poly.pdbx_strand_id
1 'polypeptide(L)'
;MSNRFKKIIIDDVISTNFAPGLQDDLLDLFESALKSIVCTLAREAVFDTSDFATAARRGCTGYTLRIIRVTFESGVSWHGVFTKESQRMEVIAHLE
;
A
#
# COMPACT_ATOMS: atom_id res chain seq x y z
N MET A 1 -11.85 -19.22 -5.07
CA MET A 1 -10.79 -18.40 -5.71
C MET A 1 -9.88 -17.85 -4.62
N SER A 2 -8.57 -17.87 -4.79
CA SER A 2 -7.66 -17.25 -3.81
C SER A 2 -7.72 -15.73 -3.92
N ASN A 3 -7.82 -15.04 -2.79
CA ASN A 3 -7.83 -13.57 -2.73
C ASN A 3 -6.59 -12.92 -3.38
N ARG A 4 -5.51 -13.69 -3.60
CA ARG A 4 -4.30 -13.24 -4.28
C ARG A 4 -4.52 -12.81 -5.74
N PHE A 5 -5.54 -13.35 -6.39
CA PHE A 5 -5.86 -13.06 -7.80
C PHE A 5 -7.00 -12.05 -7.97
N LYS A 6 -7.60 -11.61 -6.85
CA LYS A 6 -8.60 -10.54 -6.89
C LYS A 6 -7.93 -9.24 -7.30
N LYS A 7 -8.68 -8.40 -8.01
CA LYS A 7 -8.18 -7.11 -8.45
C LYS A 7 -8.17 -6.19 -7.23
N ILE A 8 -7.05 -5.50 -7.01
CA ILE A 8 -7.00 -4.42 -6.03
C ILE A 8 -7.57 -3.18 -6.72
N ILE A 9 -8.56 -2.57 -6.09
CA ILE A 9 -9.14 -1.30 -6.52
C ILE A 9 -8.70 -0.25 -5.51
N ILE A 10 -8.01 0.79 -5.99
CA ILE A 10 -7.65 1.95 -5.19
C ILE A 10 -8.86 2.89 -5.20
N ASP A 11 -9.46 3.10 -4.04
CA ASP A 11 -10.63 3.96 -3.85
C ASP A 11 -10.26 5.43 -3.69
N ASP A 12 -9.18 5.70 -2.95
CA ASP A 12 -8.74 7.06 -2.65
C ASP A 12 -7.23 7.12 -2.35
N VAL A 13 -6.61 8.26 -2.67
CA VAL A 13 -5.20 8.55 -2.40
C VAL A 13 -5.04 9.98 -1.92
N ILE A 14 -4.51 10.15 -0.72
CA ILE A 14 -4.20 11.45 -0.13
C ILE A 14 -2.67 11.56 -0.02
N SER A 15 -2.05 12.39 -0.84
CA SER A 15 -0.60 12.60 -0.85
C SER A 15 -0.24 14.02 -0.37
N THR A 16 0.71 14.10 0.57
CA THR A 16 1.26 15.38 1.07
C THR A 16 2.75 15.44 0.77
N ASN A 17 3.18 16.50 0.08
CA ASN A 17 4.59 16.80 -0.22
C ASN A 17 5.29 15.77 -1.14
N PHE A 18 4.62 15.30 -2.21
CA PHE A 18 5.18 14.35 -3.18
C PHE A 18 5.61 15.00 -4.50
N ALA A 19 6.70 14.50 -5.07
CA ALA A 19 7.11 14.83 -6.43
C ALA A 19 6.21 14.11 -7.45
N PRO A 20 5.96 14.72 -8.63
CA PRO A 20 5.20 14.07 -9.70
C PRO A 20 5.89 12.77 -10.15
N GLY A 21 5.14 11.68 -10.27
CA GLY A 21 5.62 10.34 -10.68
C GLY A 21 6.01 9.41 -9.52
N LEU A 22 6.47 9.94 -8.37
CA LEU A 22 6.80 9.11 -7.21
C LEU A 22 5.56 8.45 -6.59
N GLN A 23 4.41 9.10 -6.70
CA GLN A 23 3.13 8.58 -6.24
C GLN A 23 2.79 7.27 -6.96
N ASP A 24 2.89 7.21 -8.30
CA ASP A 24 2.54 6.02 -9.08
C ASP A 24 3.44 4.83 -8.71
N ASP A 25 4.74 5.07 -8.55
CA ASP A 25 5.69 4.04 -8.14
C ASP A 25 5.41 3.49 -6.72
N LEU A 26 4.93 4.34 -5.81
CA LEU A 26 4.53 3.93 -4.47
C LEU A 26 3.19 3.19 -4.47
N LEU A 27 2.26 3.53 -5.36
CA LEU A 27 1.00 2.79 -5.54
C LEU A 27 1.26 1.37 -6.07
N ASP A 28 2.17 1.22 -7.03
CA ASP A 28 2.64 -0.09 -7.50
C ASP A 28 3.22 -0.94 -6.35
N LEU A 29 4.02 -0.31 -5.47
CA LEU A 29 4.57 -0.96 -4.29
C LEU A 29 3.49 -1.37 -3.30
N PHE A 30 2.50 -0.50 -3.07
CA PHE A 30 1.36 -0.80 -2.22
C PHE A 30 0.58 -2.01 -2.74
N GLU A 31 0.29 -2.07 -4.04
CA GLU A 31 -0.39 -3.22 -4.63
C GLU A 31 0.39 -4.53 -4.42
N SER A 32 1.70 -4.49 -4.63
CA SER A 32 2.58 -5.66 -4.44
C SER A 32 2.58 -6.13 -2.98
N ALA A 33 2.73 -5.19 -2.04
CA ALA A 33 2.69 -5.46 -0.60
C ALA A 33 1.32 -6.00 -0.19
N LEU A 34 0.23 -5.37 -0.65
CA LEU A 34 -1.13 -5.78 -0.35
C LEU A 34 -1.39 -7.20 -0.86
N LYS A 35 -1.01 -7.54 -2.10
CA LYS A 35 -1.12 -8.90 -2.66
C LYS A 35 -0.42 -9.96 -1.79
N SER A 36 0.65 -9.59 -1.08
CA SER A 36 1.36 -10.51 -0.18
C SER A 36 0.59 -10.78 1.12
N ILE A 37 -0.15 -9.79 1.65
CA ILE A 37 -0.85 -9.91 2.95
C ILE A 37 -2.34 -10.21 2.81
N VAL A 38 -2.93 -10.01 1.63
CA VAL A 38 -4.38 -10.09 1.43
C VAL A 38 -4.98 -11.49 1.69
N CYS A 39 -4.14 -12.52 1.57
CA CYS A 39 -4.49 -13.90 1.90
C CYS A 39 -4.26 -14.26 3.38
N THR A 40 -3.73 -13.34 4.17
CA THR A 40 -3.44 -13.55 5.58
C THR A 40 -4.57 -12.99 6.46
N LEU A 41 -4.63 -13.45 7.71
CA LEU A 41 -5.52 -12.90 8.72
C LEU A 41 -4.90 -11.70 9.47
N ALA A 42 -3.75 -11.19 9.02
CA ALA A 42 -3.08 -10.07 9.66
C ALA A 42 -3.99 -8.83 9.66
N ARG A 43 -4.19 -8.27 10.86
CA ARG A 43 -4.89 -6.98 11.03
C ARG A 43 -4.02 -5.83 10.53
N GLU A 44 -2.71 -5.98 10.65
CA GLU A 44 -1.72 -4.97 10.35
C GLU A 44 -0.45 -5.62 9.81
N ALA A 45 0.20 -4.98 8.85
CA ALA A 45 1.52 -5.31 8.37
C ALA A 45 2.35 -4.02 8.20
N VAL A 46 3.63 -4.09 8.52
CA VAL A 46 4.57 -2.98 8.38
C VAL A 46 5.74 -3.47 7.52
N PHE A 47 6.11 -2.66 6.54
CA PHE A 47 7.19 -2.92 5.60
C PHE A 47 8.16 -1.73 5.54
N ASP A 48 9.45 -2.01 5.49
CA ASP A 48 10.43 -1.03 5.02
C ASP A 48 10.48 -1.12 3.49
N THR A 49 10.31 0.02 2.80
CA THR A 49 10.32 -0.01 1.32
C THR A 49 11.67 -0.40 0.75
N SER A 50 12.76 -0.31 1.53
CA SER A 50 14.10 -0.73 1.14
C SER A 50 14.20 -2.25 0.94
N ASP A 51 13.30 -3.03 1.53
CA ASP A 51 13.23 -4.49 1.35
C ASP A 51 12.72 -4.90 -0.04
N PHE A 52 12.09 -3.98 -0.78
CA PHE A 52 11.60 -4.26 -2.13
C PHE A 52 12.71 -4.04 -3.16
N ALA A 53 13.00 -5.10 -3.93
CA ALA A 53 14.06 -5.09 -4.95
C ALA A 53 13.94 -3.95 -5.98
N THR A 54 12.72 -3.46 -6.24
CA THR A 54 12.45 -2.38 -7.21
C THR A 54 12.53 -0.98 -6.62
N ALA A 55 12.53 -0.83 -5.28
CA ALA A 55 12.37 0.48 -4.63
C ALA A 55 13.54 1.43 -4.93
N ALA A 56 14.78 0.92 -4.96
CA ALA A 56 15.97 1.74 -5.24
C ALA A 56 15.95 2.35 -6.64
N ARG A 57 15.46 1.61 -7.64
CA ARG A 57 15.38 2.10 -9.03
C ARG A 57 14.27 3.14 -9.24
N ARG A 58 13.24 3.10 -8.39
CA ARG A 58 12.03 3.93 -8.49
C ARG A 58 12.02 5.11 -7.49
N GLY A 59 13.13 5.37 -6.80
CA GLY A 59 13.21 6.43 -5.79
C GLY A 59 12.30 6.23 -4.56
N CYS A 60 11.78 5.01 -4.38
CA CYS A 60 10.83 4.66 -3.33
C CYS A 60 11.50 4.18 -2.04
N THR A 61 12.82 4.33 -1.89
CA THR A 61 13.56 3.89 -0.70
C THR A 61 13.39 4.82 0.49
N GLY A 62 13.50 4.25 1.69
CA GLY A 62 13.43 4.98 2.96
C GLY A 62 12.03 5.40 3.38
N TYR A 63 10.99 4.78 2.81
CA TYR A 63 9.61 4.90 3.30
C TYR A 63 9.29 3.72 4.21
N THR A 64 8.49 3.97 5.24
CA THR A 64 7.78 2.91 5.97
C THR A 64 6.36 2.82 5.42
N LEU A 65 5.97 1.62 4.97
CA LEU A 65 4.61 1.30 4.55
C LEU A 65 3.91 0.51 5.66
N ARG A 66 2.85 1.09 6.22
CA ARG A 66 1.93 0.39 7.13
C ARG A 66 0.62 0.11 6.41
N ILE A 67 0.16 -1.14 6.43
CA ILE A 67 -1.15 -1.52 5.88
C ILE A 67 -2.02 -2.07 7.01
N ILE A 68 -3.22 -1.52 7.15
CA ILE A 68 -4.21 -1.92 8.14
C ILE A 68 -5.41 -2.49 7.41
N ARG A 69 -5.84 -3.68 7.80
CA ARG A 69 -7.08 -4.27 7.33
C ARG A 69 -8.26 -3.71 8.14
N VAL A 70 -9.22 -3.13 7.44
CA VAL A 70 -10.45 -2.57 8.00
C VAL A 70 -11.64 -3.40 7.53
N THR A 71 -12.49 -3.79 8.47
CA THR A 71 -13.66 -4.66 8.22
C THR A 71 -14.93 -3.89 8.53
N PHE A 72 -15.85 -3.85 7.58
CA PHE A 72 -17.17 -3.20 7.67
C PHE A 72 -18.26 -4.23 7.38
N GLU A 73 -19.53 -3.88 7.61
CA GLU A 73 -20.65 -4.75 7.25
C GLU A 73 -20.72 -5.02 5.74
N SER A 74 -20.32 -4.05 4.92
CA SER A 74 -20.32 -4.14 3.45
C SER A 74 -19.11 -4.86 2.85
N GLY A 75 -18.07 -5.16 3.64
CA GLY A 75 -16.88 -5.83 3.12
C GLY A 75 -15.57 -5.51 3.86
N VAL A 76 -14.45 -5.72 3.16
CA VAL A 76 -13.10 -5.54 3.69
C VAL A 76 -12.36 -4.55 2.81
N SER A 77 -11.71 -3.59 3.46
CA SER A 77 -10.80 -2.63 2.83
C SER A 77 -9.44 -2.65 3.54
N TRP A 78 -8.46 -2.06 2.88
CA TRP A 78 -7.11 -1.89 3.41
C TRP A 78 -6.74 -0.42 3.33
N HIS A 79 -6.21 0.08 4.44
CA HIS A 79 -5.67 1.43 4.55
C HIS A 79 -4.14 1.33 4.61
N GLY A 80 -3.48 1.81 3.56
CA GLY A 80 -2.04 1.93 3.45
C GLY A 80 -1.58 3.33 3.81
N VAL A 81 -0.50 3.44 4.59
CA VAL A 81 0.14 4.71 4.90
C VAL A 81 1.64 4.58 4.64
N PHE A 82 2.13 5.37 3.70
CA PHE A 82 3.55 5.62 3.50
C PHE A 82 3.98 6.82 4.32
N THR A 83 5.11 6.70 5.00
CA THR A 83 5.72 7.80 5.75
C THR A 83 7.21 7.86 5.46
N LYS A 84 7.72 9.08 5.22
CA LYS A 84 9.15 9.40 5.12
C LYS A 84 9.35 10.85 5.52
N GLU A 85 9.95 11.08 6.68
CA GLU A 85 10.17 12.42 7.23
C GLU A 85 8.89 13.29 7.23
N SER A 86 8.79 14.27 6.33
CA SER A 86 7.62 15.16 6.15
C SER A 86 6.63 14.70 5.07
N GLN A 87 6.96 13.65 4.34
CA GLN A 87 6.15 13.09 3.26
C GLN A 87 5.23 12.01 3.82
N ARG A 88 3.95 12.10 3.45
CA ARG A 88 2.93 11.14 3.88
C ARG A 88 1.92 10.88 2.76
N MET A 89 1.75 9.62 2.40
CA MET A 89 0.73 9.21 1.44
C MET A 89 -0.18 8.17 2.07
N GLU A 90 -1.48 8.42 2.02
CA GLU A 90 -2.51 7.49 2.46
C GLU A 90 -3.23 6.92 1.25
N VAL A 91 -3.52 5.62 1.30
CA VAL A 91 -4.14 4.87 0.22
C VAL A 91 -5.26 4.03 0.82
N ILE A 92 -6.45 4.12 0.25
CA ILE A 92 -7.58 3.25 0.60
C ILE A 92 -7.83 2.34 -0.59
N ALA A 93 -7.96 1.04 -0.33
CA ALA A 93 -8.23 0.07 -1.37
C ALA A 93 -9.12 -1.08 -0.88
N HIS A 94 -9.81 -1.71 -1.81
CA HIS A 94 -10.54 -2.96 -1.58
C HIS A 94 -10.20 -4.00 -2.65
N LEU A 95 -10.74 -5.21 -2.46
CA LEU A 95 -10.63 -6.29 -3.44
C LEU A 95 -11.94 -6.51 -4.18
N GLU A 96 -11.85 -6.62 -5.50
CA GLU A 96 -12.91 -7.10 -6.38
C GLU A 96 -12.64 -8.56 -6.79
#